data_AF-A0A5C3LCB6-F1
#
_entry.id   AF-A0A5C3LCB6-F1
#
_cell.length_a   1.000
_cell.length_b   1.000
_cell.length_c   1.000
_cell.angle_alpha   90.00
_cell.angle_beta   90.00
_cell.angle_gamma   90.00
#
_symmetry.space_group_name_H-M   'P 1'
#
loop_
_entity.id
_entity.type
_entity.pdbx_description
1 polymer ?
#
loop_
_entity_poly.entity_id
_entity_poly.type
_entity_poly.pdbx_seq_one_letter_code
_entity_poly.pdbx_strand_id
1 'polypeptide(L)'
;MAQISMATCSMSDNWGFNSAGQSPCEIGSALGGVCTGGSFILPELPPNNQYQGPNSTVQNSCRCSSVYYSLLSACAYCQGRNYIRWSSYKANCDVVYEGSFPQPIPIGLVVPGWAYQDVKTRDTFNASLVTSIGQGDHLIYANM
;
A
#
# COMPACT_ATOMS: atom_id res chain seq x y z
N MET A 1 -8.16 -27.54 -2.66
CA MET A 1 -7.22 -26.46 -3.02
C MET A 1 -7.81 -25.17 -2.49
N ALA A 2 -7.08 -24.39 -1.68
CA ALA A 2 -7.60 -23.10 -1.22
C ALA A 2 -7.59 -22.10 -2.39
N GLN A 3 -8.75 -21.57 -2.75
CA GLN A 3 -8.86 -20.52 -3.76
C GLN A 3 -8.32 -19.21 -3.17
N ILE A 4 -7.37 -18.57 -3.86
CA ILE A 4 -6.90 -17.24 -3.46
C ILE A 4 -7.98 -16.22 -3.86
N SER A 5 -8.62 -15.62 -2.86
CA SER A 5 -9.52 -14.47 -3.02
C SER A 5 -8.69 -13.20 -3.15
N MET A 6 -9.07 -12.32 -4.07
CA MET A 6 -8.49 -10.97 -4.18
C MET A 6 -8.99 -10.12 -3.01
N ALA A 7 -8.07 -9.39 -2.37
CA ALA A 7 -8.44 -8.47 -1.31
C ALA A 7 -9.41 -7.41 -1.83
N THR A 8 -10.55 -7.26 -1.15
CA THR A 8 -11.53 -6.21 -1.42
C THR A 8 -11.62 -5.26 -0.23
N CYS A 9 -12.06 -4.04 -0.50
CA CYS A 9 -12.28 -3.03 0.52
C CYS A 9 -13.72 -3.14 1.01
N SER A 10 -13.93 -3.56 2.27
CA SER A 10 -15.27 -3.86 2.81
C SER A 10 -15.93 -2.67 3.50
N MET A 11 -15.24 -1.53 3.62
CA MET A 11 -15.80 -0.30 4.18
C MET A 11 -16.71 0.42 3.17
N SER A 12 -17.84 0.94 3.64
CA SER A 12 -18.91 1.48 2.78
C SER A 12 -18.70 2.93 2.31
N ASP A 13 -17.68 3.61 2.79
CA ASP A 13 -17.48 5.06 2.61
C ASP A 13 -16.41 5.43 1.58
N ASN A 14 -15.86 4.45 0.86
CA ASN A 14 -14.76 4.63 -0.10
C ASN A 14 -13.57 5.44 0.45
N TRP A 15 -13.37 5.39 1.77
CA TRP A 15 -12.51 6.29 2.52
C TRP A 15 -11.09 6.43 1.98
N GLY A 16 -10.51 5.37 1.42
CA GLY A 16 -9.14 5.34 0.91
C GLY A 16 -9.03 5.18 -0.61
N PHE A 17 -10.13 5.34 -1.34
CA PHE A 17 -10.12 5.17 -2.79
C PHE A 17 -9.39 6.35 -3.45
N ASN A 18 -8.77 6.10 -4.60
CA ASN A 18 -8.19 7.16 -5.43
C ASN A 18 -9.26 7.80 -6.35
N SER A 19 -8.88 8.85 -7.08
CA SER A 19 -9.78 9.54 -8.02
C SER A 19 -10.22 8.70 -9.22
N ALA A 20 -9.56 7.56 -9.48
CA ALA A 20 -9.98 6.56 -10.46
C ALA A 20 -10.96 5.51 -9.88
N GLY A 21 -11.39 5.67 -8.63
CA GLY A 21 -12.30 4.73 -7.96
C GLY A 21 -11.66 3.39 -7.60
N GLN A 22 -10.32 3.33 -7.51
CA GLN A 22 -9.59 2.14 -7.11
C GLN A 22 -9.37 2.14 -5.60
N SER A 23 -9.64 1.02 -4.96
CA SER A 23 -9.43 0.81 -3.54
C SER A 23 -7.93 0.68 -3.18
N PRO A 24 -7.56 0.87 -1.91
CA PRO A 24 -6.18 0.60 -1.44
C PRO A 24 -5.69 -0.82 -1.78
N CYS A 25 -6.60 -1.80 -1.79
CA CYS A 25 -6.27 -3.19 -2.09
C CYS A 25 -5.94 -3.40 -3.57
N GLU A 26 -6.70 -2.79 -4.47
CA GLU A 26 -6.43 -2.85 -5.92
C GLU A 26 -5.12 -2.16 -6.26
N ILE A 27 -4.88 -0.98 -5.69
CA ILE A 27 -3.63 -0.23 -5.90
C ILE A 27 -2.44 -1.00 -5.31
N GLY A 28 -2.60 -1.57 -4.12
CA GLY A 28 -1.61 -2.46 -3.52
C GLY A 28 -1.32 -3.68 -4.39
N SER A 29 -2.34 -4.33 -4.95
CA SER A 29 -2.15 -5.46 -5.87
C SER A 29 -1.37 -5.05 -7.12
N ALA A 30 -1.71 -3.91 -7.71
CA ALA A 30 -1.04 -3.39 -8.91
C ALA A 30 0.44 -3.05 -8.64
N LEU A 31 0.76 -2.35 -7.55
CA LEU A 31 2.15 -2.06 -7.18
C LEU A 31 2.91 -3.34 -6.80
N GLY A 32 2.26 -4.31 -6.17
CA GLY A 32 2.84 -5.63 -5.93
C GLY A 32 3.27 -6.30 -7.23
N GLY A 33 2.48 -6.12 -8.30
CA GLY A 33 2.79 -6.61 -9.64
C GLY A 33 4.00 -5.93 -10.27
N VAL A 34 4.10 -4.61 -10.11
CA VAL A 34 5.31 -3.85 -10.46
C VAL A 34 6.54 -4.42 -9.73
N CYS A 35 6.41 -4.73 -8.43
CA CYS A 35 7.52 -5.29 -7.63
C CYS A 35 7.96 -6.68 -8.07
N THR A 36 7.11 -7.44 -8.77
CA THR A 36 7.40 -8.80 -9.26
C THR A 36 7.64 -8.87 -10.76
N GLY A 37 7.53 -7.76 -11.48
CA GLY A 37 7.65 -7.72 -12.95
C GLY A 37 6.50 -8.42 -13.68
N GLY A 38 5.28 -8.44 -13.11
CA GLY A 38 4.15 -9.14 -13.70
C GLY A 38 2.86 -9.03 -12.90
N SER A 39 1.89 -9.90 -13.17
CA SER A 39 0.63 -9.92 -12.42
C SER A 39 0.83 -10.40 -10.99
N PHE A 40 0.26 -9.68 -10.03
CA PHE A 40 0.25 -10.05 -8.63
C PHE A 40 -1.17 -9.91 -8.09
N ILE A 41 -1.58 -10.89 -7.29
CA ILE A 41 -2.85 -10.85 -6.55
C ILE A 41 -2.51 -10.63 -5.09
N LEU A 42 -2.93 -9.50 -4.55
CA LEU A 42 -2.91 -9.27 -3.11
C LEU A 42 -4.05 -10.10 -2.48
N PRO A 43 -3.73 -11.13 -1.68
CA PRO A 43 -4.76 -12.02 -1.14
C PRO A 43 -5.58 -11.32 -0.06
N GLU A 44 -6.85 -11.65 0.02
CA GLU A 44 -7.70 -11.27 1.14
C GLU A 44 -7.14 -11.83 2.46
N LEU A 45 -7.18 -11.01 3.52
CA LEU A 45 -6.74 -11.41 4.85
C LEU A 45 -7.85 -12.16 5.59
N PRO A 46 -7.57 -13.40 6.07
CA PRO A 46 -8.41 -14.06 7.05
C PRO A 46 -8.57 -13.21 8.34
N PRO A 47 -9.60 -13.47 9.16
CA PRO A 47 -9.72 -12.84 10.47
C PRO A 47 -8.44 -12.97 11.29
N ASN A 48 -8.08 -11.91 12.01
CA ASN A 48 -6.88 -11.79 12.86
C ASN A 48 -5.51 -11.83 12.15
N ASN A 49 -5.47 -11.86 10.82
CA ASN A 49 -4.22 -11.80 10.06
C ASN A 49 -3.86 -10.36 9.64
N GLN A 50 -2.58 -10.15 9.32
CA GLN A 50 -2.03 -8.91 8.78
C GLN A 50 -1.12 -9.20 7.59
N TYR A 51 -0.99 -8.23 6.67
CA TYR A 51 0.07 -8.28 5.66
C TYR A 51 1.43 -8.14 6.31
N GLN A 52 2.36 -8.99 5.89
CA GLN A 52 3.73 -9.01 6.39
C GLN A 52 4.66 -8.21 5.49
N GLY A 53 5.78 -7.78 6.06
CA GLY A 53 6.88 -7.19 5.31
C GLY A 53 7.60 -8.20 4.41
N PRO A 54 8.45 -7.73 3.48
CA PRO A 54 9.31 -8.62 2.72
C PRO A 54 10.25 -9.39 3.65
N ASN A 55 10.55 -10.63 3.28
CA ASN A 55 11.64 -11.40 3.89
C ASN A 55 12.95 -11.19 3.12
N SER A 56 14.04 -11.79 3.61
CA SER A 56 15.38 -11.63 3.02
C SER A 56 15.50 -12.10 1.57
N THR A 57 14.61 -12.97 1.07
CA THR A 57 14.68 -13.51 -0.30
C THR A 57 13.82 -12.75 -1.30
N VAL A 58 12.80 -12.02 -0.83
CA VAL A 58 11.89 -11.26 -1.69
C VAL A 58 11.94 -9.75 -1.48
N GLN A 59 12.80 -9.27 -0.58
CA GLN A 59 13.03 -7.84 -0.44
C GLN A 59 13.59 -7.26 -1.74
N ASN A 60 13.10 -6.08 -2.09
CA ASN A 60 13.59 -5.28 -3.19
C ASN A 60 13.17 -3.82 -2.97
N SER A 61 13.68 -2.93 -3.81
CA SER A 61 13.42 -1.49 -3.69
C SER A 61 11.92 -1.14 -3.69
N CYS A 62 11.12 -1.92 -4.43
CA CYS A 62 9.68 -1.74 -4.53
C CYS A 62 8.94 -2.14 -3.25
N ARG A 63 9.24 -3.33 -2.71
CA ARG A 63 8.59 -3.85 -1.49
C ARG A 63 9.09 -3.18 -0.22
N CYS A 64 10.32 -2.67 -0.21
CA CYS A 64 10.89 -1.92 0.91
C CYS A 64 10.54 -0.42 0.89
N SER A 65 9.42 -0.08 0.23
CA SER A 65 8.86 1.27 0.16
C SER A 65 7.83 1.52 1.26
N SER A 66 7.91 2.68 1.91
CA SER A 66 6.88 3.09 2.88
C SER A 66 5.51 3.36 2.22
N VAL A 67 5.50 3.66 0.92
CA VAL A 67 4.25 3.84 0.14
C VAL A 67 3.56 2.50 -0.03
N TYR A 68 4.32 1.46 -0.38
CA TYR A 68 3.78 0.11 -0.49
C TYR A 68 3.28 -0.41 0.87
N TYR A 69 4.03 -0.16 1.95
CA TYR A 69 3.57 -0.42 3.32
C TYR A 69 2.25 0.29 3.67
N SER A 70 2.11 1.56 3.31
CA SER A 70 0.89 2.34 3.59
C SER A 70 -0.33 1.78 2.86
N LEU A 71 -0.17 1.36 1.60
CA LEU A 71 -1.23 0.71 0.82
C LEU A 71 -1.65 -0.64 1.41
N LEU A 72 -0.68 -1.47 1.83
CA LEU A 72 -0.98 -2.73 2.51
C LEU A 72 -1.71 -2.49 3.84
N SER A 73 -1.28 -1.50 4.60
CA SER A 73 -1.90 -1.14 5.88
C SER A 73 -3.33 -0.63 5.69
N ALA A 74 -3.55 0.25 4.71
CA ALA A 74 -4.87 0.73 4.34
C ALA A 74 -5.78 -0.38 3.79
N CYS A 75 -5.25 -1.31 3.01
CA CYS A 75 -6.00 -2.46 2.52
C CYS A 75 -6.41 -3.39 3.67
N ALA A 76 -5.51 -3.67 4.61
CA ALA A 76 -5.85 -4.43 5.82
C ALA A 76 -6.92 -3.71 6.65
N TYR A 77 -6.75 -2.41 6.87
CA TYR A 77 -7.74 -1.58 7.57
C TYR A 77 -9.11 -1.65 6.89
N CYS A 78 -9.16 -1.55 5.56
CA CYS A 78 -10.42 -1.62 4.83
C CYS A 78 -11.09 -2.99 4.83
N GLN A 79 -10.34 -4.06 5.03
CA GLN A 79 -10.88 -5.40 5.26
C GLN A 79 -11.37 -5.58 6.71
N GLY A 80 -11.25 -4.57 7.58
CA GLY A 80 -11.50 -4.70 9.01
C GLY A 80 -10.45 -5.58 9.70
N ARG A 81 -9.18 -5.44 9.31
CA ARG A 81 -8.02 -6.16 9.89
C ARG A 81 -7.02 -5.18 10.47
N ASN A 82 -6.14 -5.72 11.31
CA ASN A 82 -5.01 -4.98 11.85
C ASN A 82 -3.85 -4.94 10.84
N TYR A 83 -2.93 -4.01 11.05
CA TYR A 83 -1.70 -3.86 10.28
C TYR A 83 -0.50 -3.79 11.22
N ILE A 84 0.65 -4.26 10.74
CA ILE A 84 1.89 -4.27 11.53
C ILE A 84 2.53 -2.88 11.57
N ARG A 85 3.44 -2.69 12.53
CA ARG A 85 4.27 -1.48 12.61
C ARG A 85 5.27 -1.40 11.46
N TRP A 86 5.68 -0.19 11.10
CA TRP A 86 6.65 0.05 10.04
C TRP A 86 7.98 -0.66 10.32
N SER A 87 8.48 -0.59 11.56
CA SER A 87 9.69 -1.25 12.04
C SER A 87 9.66 -2.76 11.81
N SER A 88 8.52 -3.40 12.09
CA SER A 88 8.31 -4.82 11.82
C SER A 88 8.24 -5.12 10.32
N TYR A 89 7.61 -4.26 9.54
CA TYR A 89 7.51 -4.42 8.10
C TYR A 89 8.89 -4.36 7.42
N LYS A 90 9.72 -3.37 7.75
CA LYS A 90 11.03 -3.18 7.10
C LYS A 90 12.16 -4.04 7.68
N ALA A 91 11.86 -4.98 8.58
CA ALA A 91 12.87 -5.68 9.37
C ALA A 91 13.91 -6.44 8.53
N ASN A 92 13.55 -6.90 7.33
CA ASN A 92 14.46 -7.61 6.41
C ASN A 92 14.81 -6.78 5.16
N CYS A 93 14.65 -5.46 5.21
CA CYS A 93 15.02 -4.57 4.11
C CYS A 93 16.44 -4.03 4.32
N ASP A 94 17.34 -4.31 3.38
CA ASP A 94 18.70 -3.75 3.41
C ASP A 94 18.69 -2.25 3.06
N VAL A 95 17.85 -1.88 2.09
CA VAL A 95 17.63 -0.50 1.66
C VAL A 95 16.15 -0.19 1.73
N VAL A 96 15.82 0.95 2.36
CA VAL A 96 14.45 1.37 2.63
C VAL A 96 14.16 2.68 1.92
N TYR A 97 13.00 2.76 1.28
CA TYR A 97 12.55 3.93 0.52
C TYR A 97 11.42 4.62 1.28
N GLU A 98 11.79 5.54 2.16
CA GLU A 98 10.87 6.30 2.99
C GLU A 98 10.26 7.45 2.16
N GLY A 99 8.94 7.66 2.29
CA GLY A 99 8.19 8.69 1.57
C GLY A 99 8.18 8.54 0.05
N SER A 100 8.54 7.37 -0.50
CA SER A 100 8.66 7.18 -1.96
C SER A 100 8.44 5.75 -2.39
N PHE A 101 7.99 5.57 -3.63
CA PHE A 101 7.92 4.29 -4.34
C PHE A 101 8.88 4.36 -5.54
N PRO A 102 10.02 3.65 -5.51
CA PRO A 102 11.13 3.90 -6.44
C PRO A 102 10.98 3.19 -7.80
N GLN A 103 9.79 2.67 -8.13
CA GLN A 103 9.52 2.02 -9.41
C GLN A 103 8.53 2.84 -10.24
N PRO A 104 8.61 2.78 -11.58
CA PRO A 104 7.62 3.42 -12.45
C PRO A 104 6.20 2.94 -12.14
N ILE A 105 5.29 3.89 -11.95
CA ILE A 105 3.86 3.60 -11.77
C ILE A 105 3.22 3.46 -13.16
N PRO A 106 2.52 2.35 -13.46
CA PRO A 106 1.86 2.15 -14.75
C PRO A 106 0.83 3.24 -15.09
N ILE A 107 0.64 3.50 -16.37
CA ILE A 107 -0.40 4.42 -16.85
C ILE A 107 -1.77 3.90 -16.40
N GLY A 108 -2.60 4.80 -15.85
CA GLY A 108 -3.93 4.47 -15.33
C GLY A 108 -3.94 3.98 -13.88
N LEU A 109 -2.79 3.91 -13.21
CA LEU A 109 -2.71 3.69 -11.76
C LEU A 109 -2.39 5.01 -11.06
N VAL A 110 -3.28 5.45 -10.18
CA VAL A 110 -3.06 6.65 -9.36
C VAL A 110 -2.77 6.25 -7.93
N VAL A 111 -1.55 6.51 -7.44
CA VAL A 111 -1.22 6.30 -6.02
C VAL A 111 -1.65 7.53 -5.23
N PRO A 112 -2.57 7.40 -4.25
CA PRO A 112 -3.08 8.55 -3.50
C PRO A 112 -1.99 9.26 -2.71
N GLY A 113 -2.11 10.58 -2.54
CA GLY A 113 -1.17 11.38 -1.74
C GLY A 113 -1.04 10.88 -0.29
N TRP A 114 -2.12 10.36 0.31
CA TRP A 114 -2.08 9.82 1.67
C TRP A 114 -1.17 8.60 1.83
N ALA A 115 -0.86 7.88 0.74
CA ALA A 115 0.04 6.73 0.78
C ALA A 115 1.51 7.14 1.02
N TYR A 116 1.83 8.42 0.83
CA TYR A 116 3.16 9.00 1.05
C TYR A 116 3.33 9.60 2.45
N GLN A 117 2.38 9.36 3.36
CA GLN A 117 2.45 9.86 4.74
C GLN A 117 3.71 9.38 5.48
N ASP A 118 4.12 10.15 6.50
CA ASP A 118 5.23 9.78 7.37
C ASP A 118 4.85 8.66 8.34
N VAL A 119 5.25 7.43 7.99
CA VAL A 119 5.11 6.23 8.83
C VAL A 119 6.34 5.96 9.69
N LYS A 120 7.44 6.69 9.48
CA LYS A 120 8.70 6.50 10.19
C LYS A 120 8.61 7.07 11.60
N THR A 121 8.15 8.32 11.72
CA THR A 121 8.14 9.04 13.00
C THR A 121 7.21 8.38 14.03
N ARG A 122 6.07 7.84 13.58
CA ARG A 122 5.09 7.17 14.46
C ARG A 122 5.14 5.64 14.42
N ASP A 123 6.05 5.09 13.63
CA ASP A 123 6.20 3.65 13.40
C ASP A 123 4.91 2.95 12.89
N THR A 124 4.02 3.69 12.22
CA THR A 124 2.70 3.18 11.82
C THR A 124 2.03 4.01 10.73
N PHE A 125 1.14 3.37 9.98
CA PHE A 125 0.15 4.01 9.11
C PHE A 125 -0.93 4.70 9.95
N ASN A 126 -1.26 5.95 9.61
CA ASN A 126 -2.33 6.70 10.24
C ASN A 126 -3.55 6.79 9.31
N ALA A 127 -4.57 6.01 9.65
CA ALA A 127 -5.83 5.98 8.96
C ALA A 127 -6.47 7.39 8.91
N SER A 128 -6.51 8.14 10.01
CA SER A 128 -7.15 9.46 10.04
C SER A 128 -6.57 10.48 9.05
N LEU A 129 -5.34 10.28 8.55
CA LEU A 129 -4.76 11.14 7.52
C LEU A 129 -5.35 10.92 6.13
N VAL A 130 -5.92 9.75 5.86
CA VAL A 130 -6.46 9.39 4.54
C VAL A 130 -7.62 10.30 4.14
N THR A 131 -8.53 10.62 5.06
CA THR A 131 -9.64 11.58 4.78
C THR A 131 -9.18 13.04 4.76
N SER A 132 -8.11 13.38 5.47
CA SER A 132 -7.57 14.74 5.47
C SER A 132 -6.75 15.09 4.23
N ILE A 133 -6.17 14.08 3.57
CA ILE A 133 -5.32 14.22 2.37
C ILE A 133 -6.06 13.75 1.10
N GLY A 134 -7.09 12.91 1.25
CA GLY A 134 -7.86 12.28 0.16
C GLY A 134 -8.72 13.21 -0.71
N GLN A 135 -8.58 14.53 -0.55
CA GLN A 135 -9.14 15.52 -1.49
C GLN A 135 -8.05 16.28 -2.27
N GLY A 136 -6.76 16.01 -2.02
CA GLY A 136 -5.64 16.61 -2.73
C GLY A 136 -4.95 15.59 -3.63
N ASP A 137 -5.49 15.39 -4.82
CA ASP A 137 -4.77 14.69 -5.89
C ASP A 137 -3.47 15.46 -6.19
N HIS A 138 -2.33 14.90 -5.78
CA HIS A 138 -1.03 15.39 -6.25
C HIS A 138 -0.87 14.95 -7.72
N LEU A 139 -1.47 15.72 -8.61
CA LEU A 139 -1.11 15.74 -10.02
C LEU A 139 0.33 16.27 -10.09
N ILE A 140 1.31 15.38 -10.24
CA ILE A 140 2.66 15.73 -10.65
C ILE A 140 2.63 16.25 -12.10
N TYR A 141 2.11 17.45 -12.31
CA TYR A 141 2.57 18.30 -13.39
C TYR A 141 3.86 18.98 -12.92
N ALA A 142 4.97 18.30 -13.10
CA ALA A 142 6.29 18.93 -13.07
C ALA A 142 6.88 18.87 -14.49
N ASN A 143 6.33 19.68 -15.37
CA ASN A 143 7.07 20.29 -16.47
C ASN A 143 6.80 21.80 -16.39
N MET A 144 7.72 22.50 -15.73
CA MET A 144 8.10 23.88 -16.03
C MET A 144 9.56 24.05 -15.61
#